data_AF-A0A3N1SNE2-F1
#
_entry.id   AF-A0A3N1SNE2-F1
#
_cell.length_a   1.000
_cell.length_b   1.000
_cell.length_c   1.000
_cell.angle_alpha   90.00
_cell.angle_beta   90.00
_cell.angle_gamma   90.00
#
_symmetry.space_group_name_H-M   'P 1'
#
loop_
_entity.id
_entity.type
_entity.pdbx_description
1 polymer ?
#
loop_
_entity_poly.entity_id
_entity_poly.type
_entity_poly.pdbx_seq_one_letter_code
_entity_poly.pdbx_strand_id
1 'polypeptide(L)'
;MLASGPELLLLDEPTNHLDLRATTWLEEHLRAHRGTAVVITHDRAFLERTTTVIAEVDRDLRSVVTYGDGWDGYRTARAAARRRWAQDHQEWLDELARTEELVNSTGRRVAGAGKDPGEGFGKHRRSHEAKLSGQVRAARTRLDALRREPVAAPPRPLRFTARLDLAAEGRLPRGPLVELDSVTVGDRLRVPGLRVAAGQRLLVTGPNGAGKSTLLRLLAGDLGPLVWIMPGSRCPARASAALSSVANAPHSLPPPPCSRTHRTPLPDPA
;
A
#
# COMPACT_ATOMS: atom_id res chain seq x y z
N MET A 1 3.39 28.08 20.85
CA MET A 1 2.33 27.07 21.04
C MET A 1 2.73 25.97 22.02
N LEU A 2 3.84 25.23 21.81
CA LEU A 2 4.28 24.23 22.78
C LEU A 2 4.75 24.84 24.12
N ALA A 3 5.35 26.04 24.07
CA ALA A 3 5.89 26.72 25.25
C ALA A 3 4.83 27.26 26.23
N SER A 4 3.56 27.36 25.83
CA SER A 4 2.49 27.90 26.69
C SER A 4 1.86 26.84 27.60
N GLY A 5 2.27 25.57 27.50
CA GLY A 5 1.75 24.47 28.32
C GLY A 5 0.23 24.29 28.26
N PRO A 6 -0.39 24.17 27.07
CA PRO A 6 -1.83 24.01 26.96
C PRO A 6 -2.33 22.69 27.58
N GLU A 7 -3.60 22.63 27.97
CA GLU A 7 -4.21 21.38 28.47
C GLU A 7 -4.57 20.39 27.34
N LEU A 8 -4.74 20.91 26.12
CA LEU A 8 -5.04 20.14 24.91
C LEU A 8 -4.14 20.61 23.76
N LEU A 9 -3.49 19.65 23.13
CA LEU A 9 -2.67 19.87 21.94
C LEU A 9 -3.24 19.09 20.76
N LEU A 10 -3.45 19.77 19.64
CA LEU A 10 -3.88 19.17 18.38
C LEU A 10 -2.75 19.33 17.36
N LEU A 11 -2.14 18.23 16.93
CA LEU A 11 -1.02 18.22 16.00
C LEU A 11 -1.39 17.44 14.75
N ASP A 12 -1.31 18.09 13.59
CA ASP A 12 -1.48 17.45 12.29
C ASP A 12 -0.12 17.34 11.58
N GLU A 13 0.32 16.10 11.37
CA GLU A 13 1.61 15.70 10.78
C GLU A 13 2.83 16.47 11.34
N PRO A 14 3.06 16.45 12.67
CA PRO A 14 4.09 17.28 13.29
C PRO A 14 5.51 16.79 13.02
N THR A 15 5.68 15.57 12.50
CA THR A 15 6.98 14.99 12.12
C THR A 15 7.44 15.45 10.74
N ASN A 16 6.58 16.12 9.97
CA ASN A 16 6.94 16.58 8.64
C ASN A 16 8.05 17.64 8.71
N HIS A 17 9.03 17.51 7.81
CA HIS A 17 10.21 18.37 7.72
C HIS A 17 11.11 18.41 8.98
N LEU A 18 10.90 17.55 9.98
CA LEU A 18 11.78 17.43 11.13
C LEU A 18 12.99 16.55 10.82
N ASP A 19 14.17 16.94 11.30
CA ASP A 19 15.31 16.04 11.37
C ASP A 19 15.20 15.15 12.62
N LEU A 20 16.04 14.12 12.69
CA LEU A 20 16.01 13.16 13.79
C LEU A 20 16.10 13.83 15.16
N ARG A 21 16.90 14.89 15.30
CA ARG A 21 17.08 15.59 16.58
C ARG A 21 15.79 16.32 16.98
N ALA A 22 15.17 17.04 16.03
CA ALA A 22 13.92 17.73 16.28
C ALA A 22 12.77 16.75 16.56
N THR A 23 12.73 15.61 15.86
CA THR A 23 11.76 14.55 16.13
C THR A 23 11.93 13.98 17.54
N THR A 24 13.17 13.64 17.95
CA THR A 24 13.44 13.14 19.31
C THR A 24 13.03 14.15 20.39
N TRP A 25 13.36 15.44 20.19
CA TRP A 25 12.93 16.50 21.11
C TRP A 25 11.41 16.60 21.21
N LEU A 26 10.69 16.52 20.08
CA LEU A 26 9.23 16.56 20.06
C LEU A 26 8.64 15.36 20.81
N GLU A 27 9.18 14.17 20.60
CA GLU A 27 8.73 12.97 21.31
C GLU A 27 8.92 13.09 22.83
N GLU A 28 10.08 13.57 23.28
CA GLU A 28 10.35 13.83 24.70
C GLU A 28 9.39 14.88 25.26
N HIS A 29 9.16 15.97 24.51
CA HIS A 29 8.26 17.03 24.91
C HIS A 29 6.80 16.54 25.05
N LEU A 30 6.33 15.71 24.11
CA LEU A 30 4.98 15.14 24.16
C LEU A 30 4.81 14.14 25.30
N ARG A 31 5.83 13.32 25.61
CA ARG A 31 5.77 12.42 26.77
C ARG A 31 5.76 13.16 28.09
N ALA A 32 6.46 14.29 28.18
CA ALA A 32 6.50 15.12 29.37
C ALA A 32 5.28 16.05 29.51
N HIS A 33 4.46 16.15 28.45
CA HIS A 33 3.28 17.00 28.43
C HIS A 33 2.23 16.48 29.43
N ARG A 34 1.74 17.37 30.30
CA ARG A 34 0.75 17.01 31.34
C ARG A 34 -0.71 17.01 30.84
N GLY A 35 -0.96 17.60 29.67
CA GLY A 35 -2.27 17.65 29.03
C GLY A 35 -2.51 16.48 28.08
N THR A 36 -3.63 16.54 27.35
CA THR A 36 -3.96 15.59 26.30
C THR A 36 -3.36 16.05 24.97
N ALA A 37 -2.67 15.17 24.26
CA ALA A 37 -2.22 15.43 22.90
C ALA A 37 -2.96 14.50 21.91
N VAL A 38 -3.64 15.10 20.93
CA VAL A 38 -4.18 14.41 19.77
C VAL A 38 -3.23 14.65 18.62
N VAL A 39 -2.63 13.57 18.12
CA VAL A 39 -1.63 13.63 17.05
C VAL A 39 -2.09 12.80 15.86
N ILE A 40 -2.08 13.42 14.69
CA ILE A 40 -2.29 12.75 13.40
C ILE A 40 -0.91 12.61 12.75
N THR A 41 -0.46 11.38 12.53
CA THR A 41 0.78 11.14 11.77
C THR A 41 0.81 9.76 11.12
N HIS A 42 1.56 9.65 10.03
CA HIS A 42 1.90 8.38 9.39
C HIS A 42 3.23 7.77 9.89
N ASP A 43 3.98 8.46 10.76
CA ASP A 43 5.22 7.93 11.33
C ASP A 43 4.94 6.90 12.44
N ARG A 44 5.12 5.62 12.08
CA ARG A 44 4.90 4.49 12.98
C ARG A 44 5.82 4.52 14.20
N ALA A 45 7.07 4.92 14.00
CA ALA A 45 8.08 4.89 15.05
C ALA A 45 7.78 5.99 16.08
N PHE A 46 7.28 7.14 15.62
CA PHE A 46 6.78 8.20 16.47
C PHE A 46 5.53 7.78 17.25
N LEU A 47 4.54 7.15 16.58
CA LEU A 47 3.32 6.66 17.24
C LEU A 47 3.65 5.66 18.35
N GLU A 48 4.49 4.67 18.06
CA GLU A 48 4.96 3.66 19.02
C GLU A 48 5.60 4.29 20.26
N ARG A 49 6.31 5.39 20.05
CA ARG A 49 7.07 6.08 21.07
C ARG A 49 6.26 7.05 21.92
N THR A 50 5.18 7.62 21.40
CA THR A 50 4.48 8.76 22.03
C THR A 50 3.03 8.49 22.38
N THR A 51 2.38 7.52 21.75
CA THR A 51 0.92 7.32 21.89
C THR A 51 0.58 6.22 22.89
N THR A 52 -0.36 6.53 23.77
CA THR A 52 -0.99 5.57 24.69
C THR A 52 -2.29 5.01 24.11
N VAL A 53 -2.98 5.79 23.28
CA VAL A 53 -4.24 5.40 22.65
C VAL A 53 -4.16 5.64 21.15
N ILE A 54 -4.59 4.66 20.35
CA ILE A 54 -4.77 4.79 18.91
C ILE A 54 -6.26 4.90 18.61
N ALA A 55 -6.66 5.94 17.88
CA ALA A 55 -7.99 6.04 17.29
C ALA A 55 -7.91 5.74 15.79
N GLU A 56 -8.49 4.62 15.36
CA GLU A 56 -8.66 4.27 13.95
C GLU A 56 -9.96 4.90 13.45
N VAL A 57 -9.86 5.70 12.39
CA VAL A 57 -11.01 6.31 11.72
C VAL A 57 -11.26 5.55 10.41
N ASP A 58 -12.36 4.80 10.36
CA ASP A 58 -12.77 4.07 9.17
C ASP A 58 -13.74 4.93 8.34
N ARG A 59 -13.32 5.30 7.13
CA ARG A 59 -14.12 6.14 6.23
C ARG A 59 -15.32 5.40 5.66
N ASP A 60 -15.19 4.11 5.38
CA ASP A 60 -16.21 3.32 4.69
C ASP A 60 -17.31 2.92 5.69
N LEU A 61 -16.90 2.55 6.90
CA LEU A 61 -17.80 2.20 8.00
C LEU A 61 -18.31 3.42 8.78
N ARG A 62 -17.75 4.62 8.52
CA ARG A 62 -18.03 5.88 9.26
C ARG A 62 -17.94 5.68 10.78
N SER A 63 -16.93 4.94 11.22
CA SER A 63 -16.76 4.55 12.61
C SER A 63 -15.38 4.96 13.13
N VAL A 64 -15.29 5.11 14.45
CA VAL A 64 -14.04 5.34 15.16
C VAL A 64 -13.87 4.23 16.19
N VAL A 65 -12.76 3.51 16.11
CA VAL A 65 -12.40 2.44 17.04
C VAL A 65 -11.15 2.85 17.80
N THR A 66 -11.19 2.73 19.13
CA THR A 66 -10.08 3.11 20.00
C THR A 66 -9.37 1.88 20.56
N TYR A 67 -8.05 1.97 20.68
CA TYR A 67 -7.18 0.92 21.20
C TYR A 67 -6.30 1.52 22.29
N GLY A 68 -6.42 1.02 23.53
CA GLY A 68 -5.81 1.61 24.73
C GLY A 68 -4.40 1.11 25.07
N ASP A 69 -3.90 0.11 24.35
CA ASP A 69 -2.57 -0.49 24.58
C ASP A 69 -1.52 0.08 23.61
N GLY A 70 -1.68 1.36 23.25
CA GLY A 70 -0.83 2.07 22.29
C GLY A 70 -0.78 1.44 20.90
N TRP A 71 0.30 1.74 20.18
CA TRP A 71 0.52 1.28 18.81
C TRP A 71 0.65 -0.25 18.68
N ASP A 72 1.32 -0.91 19.62
CA ASP A 72 1.51 -2.37 19.58
C ASP A 72 0.20 -3.12 19.84
N GLY A 73 -0.61 -2.62 20.77
CA GLY A 73 -1.98 -3.10 20.98
C GLY A 73 -2.82 -3.01 19.72
N TYR A 74 -2.83 -1.83 19.09
CA TYR A 74 -3.50 -1.62 17.80
C TYR A 74 -3.02 -2.62 16.73
N ARG A 75 -1.70 -2.78 16.55
CA ARG A 75 -1.13 -3.73 15.58
C ARG A 75 -1.56 -5.16 15.85
N THR A 76 -1.56 -5.57 17.12
CA THR A 76 -1.95 -6.91 17.54
C THR A 76 -3.43 -7.16 17.26
N ALA A 77 -4.30 -6.21 17.61
CA ALA A 77 -5.73 -6.26 17.33
C ALA A 77 -6.03 -6.34 15.83
N ARG A 78 -5.36 -5.51 15.00
CA ARG A 78 -5.49 -5.54 13.54
C ARG A 78 -5.02 -6.86 12.94
N ALA A 79 -3.90 -7.39 13.43
CA ALA A 79 -3.41 -8.69 12.98
C ALA A 79 -4.39 -9.82 13.34
N ALA A 80 -4.99 -9.79 14.54
CA ALA A 80 -5.99 -10.76 14.97
C ALA A 80 -7.30 -10.65 14.16
N ALA A 81 -7.81 -9.44 13.95
CA ALA A 81 -9.00 -9.19 13.12
C ALA A 81 -8.80 -9.70 11.69
N ARG A 82 -7.61 -9.45 11.12
CA ARG A 82 -7.26 -9.94 9.79
C ARG A 82 -7.15 -11.46 9.73
N ARG A 83 -6.61 -12.12 10.78
CA ARG A 83 -6.57 -13.59 10.87
C ARG A 83 -7.96 -14.20 10.92
N ARG A 84 -8.87 -13.63 11.74
CA ARG A 84 -10.28 -14.05 11.80
C ARG A 84 -10.95 -13.94 10.44
N TRP A 85 -10.82 -12.78 9.78
CA TRP A 85 -11.37 -12.61 8.43
C TRP A 85 -10.79 -13.62 7.41
N ALA A 86 -9.48 -13.90 7.48
CA ALA A 86 -8.88 -14.93 6.62
C ALA A 86 -9.46 -16.33 6.91
N GLN A 87 -9.70 -16.66 8.18
CA GLN A 87 -10.32 -17.91 8.60
C GLN A 87 -11.77 -18.00 8.12
N ASP A 88 -12.59 -16.97 8.33
CA ASP A 88 -13.98 -16.93 7.89
C ASP A 88 -14.07 -17.11 6.36
N HIS A 89 -13.15 -16.51 5.61
CA HIS A 89 -13.06 -16.68 4.17
C HIS A 89 -12.69 -18.12 3.77
N GLN A 90 -11.76 -18.75 4.49
CA GLN A 90 -11.38 -20.13 4.24
C GLN A 90 -12.51 -21.10 4.56
N GLU A 91 -13.19 -20.90 5.69
CA GLU A 91 -14.35 -21.71 6.09
C GLU A 91 -15.48 -21.59 5.06
N TRP A 92 -15.70 -20.38 4.52
CA TRP A 92 -16.64 -20.15 3.42
C TRP A 92 -16.23 -20.91 2.14
N LEU A 93 -14.94 -20.90 1.76
CA LEU A 93 -14.44 -21.66 0.61
C LEU A 93 -14.63 -23.17 0.80
N ASP A 94 -14.33 -23.68 1.99
CA ASP A 94 -14.46 -25.11 2.30
C ASP A 94 -15.93 -25.55 2.31
N GLU A 95 -16.83 -24.71 2.82
CA GLU A 95 -18.28 -24.95 2.76
C GLU A 95 -18.81 -24.90 1.32
N LEU A 96 -18.32 -23.94 0.52
CA LEU A 96 -18.67 -23.83 -0.89
C LEU A 96 -18.25 -25.10 -1.65
N ALA A 97 -17.00 -25.52 -1.51
CA ALA A 97 -16.46 -26.71 -2.15
C ALA A 97 -17.21 -27.99 -1.74
N ARG A 98 -17.46 -28.17 -0.44
CA ARG A 98 -18.23 -29.33 0.07
C ARG A 98 -19.66 -29.36 -0.48
N THR A 99 -20.31 -28.20 -0.55
CA THR A 99 -21.69 -28.11 -1.06
C THR A 99 -21.74 -28.40 -2.57
N GLU A 100 -20.77 -27.88 -3.33
CA GLU A 100 -20.63 -28.19 -4.76
C GLU A 100 -20.38 -29.69 -5.01
N GLU A 101 -19.49 -30.30 -4.23
CA GLU A 101 -19.22 -31.74 -4.33
C GLU A 101 -20.46 -32.57 -3.96
N LEU A 102 -21.25 -32.16 -2.98
CA LEU A 102 -22.50 -32.85 -2.62
C LEU A 102 -23.53 -32.79 -3.76
N VAL A 103 -23.68 -31.63 -4.40
CA VAL A 103 -24.55 -31.46 -5.59
C VAL A 103 -24.06 -32.36 -6.72
N ASN A 104 -22.74 -32.40 -6.97
CA ASN A 104 -22.15 -33.17 -8.08
C ASN A 104 -22.18 -34.69 -7.84
N SER A 105 -21.84 -35.15 -6.64
CA SER A 105 -21.80 -36.57 -6.29
C SER A 105 -23.19 -37.17 -6.13
N THR A 106 -24.10 -36.49 -5.42
CA THR A 106 -25.50 -36.94 -5.28
C THR A 106 -26.26 -36.80 -6.60
N GLY A 107 -26.01 -35.73 -7.36
CA GLY A 107 -26.57 -35.57 -8.71
C GLY A 107 -26.19 -36.72 -9.65
N ARG A 108 -24.91 -37.15 -9.63
CA ARG A 108 -24.47 -38.34 -10.38
C ARG A 108 -25.16 -39.62 -9.95
N ARG A 109 -25.40 -39.82 -8.64
CA ARG A 109 -26.12 -41.00 -8.11
C ARG A 109 -27.60 -41.01 -8.50
N VAL A 110 -28.27 -39.85 -8.47
CA VAL A 110 -29.65 -39.71 -8.94
C VAL A 110 -29.76 -39.99 -10.44
N ALA A 111 -28.81 -39.51 -11.25
CA ALA A 111 -28.78 -39.78 -12.68
C ALA A 111 -28.47 -41.26 -13.02
N GLY A 112 -27.62 -41.91 -12.23
CA GLY A 112 -27.26 -43.33 -12.40
C GLY A 112 -28.34 -44.31 -11.96
N ALA A 113 -29.12 -43.99 -10.91
CA ALA A 113 -30.19 -44.85 -10.39
C ALA A 113 -31.36 -45.07 -11.37
N GLY A 114 -31.50 -44.24 -12.40
CA GLY A 114 -32.55 -44.36 -13.41
C GLY A 114 -32.26 -45.37 -14.54
N LYS A 115 -31.13 -46.09 -14.52
CA LYS A 115 -30.65 -46.90 -15.67
C LYS A 115 -30.83 -48.42 -15.57
N ASP A 116 -31.28 -48.99 -14.45
CA ASP A 116 -31.46 -50.45 -14.32
C ASP A 116 -32.92 -50.89 -14.57
N PRO A 117 -33.22 -51.66 -15.66
CA PRO A 117 -34.61 -52.00 -16.02
C PRO A 117 -35.17 -53.28 -15.37
N GLY A 118 -34.38 -54.04 -14.60
CA GLY A 118 -34.80 -55.35 -14.10
C GLY A 118 -34.48 -55.54 -12.63
N GLU A 119 -35.52 -55.57 -11.80
CA GLU A 119 -35.68 -56.32 -10.53
C GLU A 119 -36.52 -55.55 -9.50
N GLY A 120 -37.54 -56.24 -8.97
CA GLY A 120 -38.70 -55.63 -8.36
C GLY A 120 -38.55 -55.31 -6.88
N PHE A 121 -38.54 -54.02 -6.53
CA PHE A 121 -39.02 -53.46 -5.24
C PHE A 121 -39.43 -51.98 -5.43
N GLY A 122 -40.45 -51.73 -6.26
CA GLY A 122 -40.78 -50.40 -6.80
C GLY A 122 -41.25 -49.33 -5.79
N LYS A 123 -41.65 -49.68 -4.56
CA LYS A 123 -42.07 -48.69 -3.54
C LYS A 123 -40.88 -48.15 -2.73
N HIS A 124 -39.97 -49.02 -2.32
CA HIS A 124 -38.78 -48.64 -1.55
C HIS A 124 -37.77 -47.86 -2.41
N ARG A 125 -37.63 -48.21 -3.71
CA ARG A 125 -36.79 -47.47 -4.66
C ARG A 125 -37.24 -46.02 -4.90
N ARG A 126 -38.54 -45.80 -5.15
CA ARG A 126 -39.10 -44.46 -5.39
C ARG A 126 -38.94 -43.52 -4.18
N SER A 127 -39.06 -44.05 -2.97
CA SER A 127 -38.83 -43.28 -1.74
C SER A 127 -37.36 -42.87 -1.58
N HIS A 128 -36.43 -43.77 -1.91
CA HIS A 128 -35.00 -43.49 -1.89
C HIS A 128 -34.60 -42.43 -2.94
N GLU A 129 -35.12 -42.52 -4.16
CA GLU A 129 -34.89 -41.53 -5.23
C GLU A 129 -35.47 -40.15 -4.90
N ALA A 130 -36.67 -40.09 -4.32
CA ALA A 130 -37.27 -38.85 -3.87
C ALA A 130 -36.44 -38.19 -2.75
N LYS A 131 -35.90 -39.00 -1.82
CA LYS A 131 -35.01 -38.52 -0.75
C LYS A 131 -33.71 -37.95 -1.32
N LEU A 132 -33.06 -38.67 -2.23
CA LEU A 132 -31.84 -38.19 -2.90
C LEU A 132 -32.09 -36.91 -3.72
N SER A 133 -33.21 -36.84 -4.44
CA SER A 133 -33.60 -35.65 -5.21
C SER A 133 -33.87 -34.45 -4.30
N GLY A 134 -34.51 -34.67 -3.15
CA GLY A 134 -34.71 -33.65 -2.12
C GLY A 134 -33.38 -33.14 -1.54
N GLN A 135 -32.43 -34.04 -1.28
CA GLN A 135 -31.08 -33.69 -0.82
C GLN A 135 -30.33 -32.83 -1.86
N VAL A 136 -30.40 -33.17 -3.15
CA VAL A 136 -29.79 -32.37 -4.22
C VAL A 136 -30.42 -30.98 -4.30
N ARG A 137 -31.75 -30.89 -4.20
CA ARG A 137 -32.45 -29.59 -4.22
C ARG A 137 -32.03 -28.72 -3.04
N ALA A 138 -32.00 -29.28 -1.83
CA ALA A 138 -31.55 -28.57 -0.63
C ALA A 138 -30.09 -28.09 -0.75
N ALA A 139 -29.20 -28.95 -1.27
CA ALA A 139 -27.79 -28.60 -1.49
C ALA A 139 -27.64 -27.48 -2.54
N ARG A 140 -28.42 -27.49 -3.62
CA ARG A 140 -28.45 -26.40 -4.61
C ARG A 140 -28.91 -25.08 -4.00
N THR A 141 -30.01 -25.10 -3.23
CA THR A 141 -30.49 -23.90 -2.53
C THR A 141 -29.43 -23.32 -1.58
N ARG A 142 -28.69 -24.18 -0.86
CA ARG A 142 -27.58 -23.76 0.00
C ARG A 142 -26.41 -23.18 -0.81
N LEU A 143 -26.04 -23.82 -1.92
CA LEU A 143 -25.01 -23.34 -2.83
C LEU A 143 -25.34 -21.94 -3.38
N ASP A 144 -26.59 -21.73 -3.80
CA ASP A 144 -27.06 -20.44 -4.29
C ASP A 144 -27.00 -19.37 -3.19
N ALA A 145 -27.29 -19.74 -1.93
CA ALA A 145 -27.14 -18.83 -0.79
C ALA A 145 -25.68 -18.42 -0.55
N LEU A 146 -24.76 -19.39 -0.53
CA LEU A 146 -23.32 -19.13 -0.34
C LEU A 146 -22.72 -18.24 -1.43
N ARG A 147 -23.24 -18.34 -2.66
CA ARG A 147 -22.80 -17.51 -3.80
C ARG A 147 -23.39 -16.11 -3.80
N ARG A 148 -24.59 -15.92 -3.23
CA ARG A 148 -25.21 -14.59 -3.10
C ARG A 148 -24.52 -13.71 -2.06
N GLU A 149 -24.03 -14.31 -0.99
CA GLU A 149 -23.39 -13.61 0.14
C GLU A 149 -21.96 -14.14 0.35
N PRO A 150 -21.01 -13.81 -0.54
CA PRO A 150 -19.64 -14.28 -0.43
C PRO A 150 -18.92 -13.59 0.74
N VAL A 151 -18.16 -14.37 1.51
CA VAL A 151 -17.17 -13.80 2.44
C VAL A 151 -15.95 -13.41 1.61
N ALA A 152 -15.66 -12.10 1.50
CA ALA A 152 -14.52 -11.62 0.73
C ALA A 152 -13.18 -12.05 1.36
N ALA A 153 -12.12 -12.14 0.56
CA ALA A 153 -10.76 -12.34 1.10
C ALA A 153 -10.22 -11.04 1.72
N PRO A 154 -9.42 -11.09 2.80
CA PRO A 154 -8.80 -9.90 3.36
C PRO A 154 -7.83 -9.25 2.35
N PRO A 155 -7.85 -7.91 2.18
CA PRO A 155 -7.14 -7.21 1.11
C PRO A 155 -5.64 -7.41 1.25
N ARG A 156 -4.93 -7.80 0.18
CA ARG A 156 -3.48 -8.08 0.24
C ARG A 156 -2.71 -6.84 0.71
N PRO A 157 -1.78 -6.97 1.68
CA PRO A 157 -0.99 -5.82 2.12
C PRO A 157 -0.16 -5.27 0.96
N LEU A 158 -0.17 -3.95 0.79
CA LEU A 158 0.67 -3.28 -0.19
C LEU A 158 2.13 -3.58 0.13
N ARG A 159 2.84 -4.16 -0.83
CA ARG A 159 4.29 -4.37 -0.76
C ARG A 159 4.94 -3.47 -1.79
N PHE A 160 5.71 -2.51 -1.30
CA PHE A 160 6.56 -1.72 -2.18
C PHE A 160 7.81 -2.53 -2.52
N THR A 161 7.82 -3.12 -3.71
CA THR A 161 9.00 -3.79 -4.25
C THR A 161 9.59 -2.87 -5.32
N ALA A 162 10.40 -1.89 -4.91
CA ALA A 162 11.21 -1.14 -5.88
C ALA A 162 12.30 -2.05 -6.43
N ARG A 163 12.06 -2.59 -7.63
CA ARG A 163 13.16 -3.03 -8.49
C ARG A 163 13.71 -1.78 -9.16
N LEU A 164 14.80 -1.26 -8.60
CA LEU A 164 15.62 -0.30 -9.31
C LEU A 164 16.38 -1.10 -10.37
N ASP A 165 15.86 -1.14 -11.60
CA ASP A 165 16.55 -1.73 -12.74
C ASP A 165 17.75 -0.85 -13.10
N LEU A 166 18.81 -0.94 -12.29
CA LEU A 166 20.07 -0.20 -12.42
C LEU A 166 20.91 -0.70 -13.62
N ALA A 167 20.37 -1.59 -14.43
CA ALA A 167 21.06 -2.21 -15.56
C ALA A 167 20.06 -2.53 -16.69
N ALA A 168 19.46 -1.50 -17.29
CA ALA A 168 18.69 -1.68 -18.52
C ALA A 168 19.53 -2.23 -19.69
N GLU A 169 20.87 -2.18 -19.61
CA GLU A 169 21.77 -2.55 -20.71
C GLU A 169 22.99 -3.40 -20.30
N GLY A 170 22.84 -4.26 -19.28
CA GLY A 170 23.71 -5.46 -19.16
C GLY A 170 25.18 -5.28 -18.76
N ARG A 171 25.68 -4.08 -18.42
CA ARG A 171 26.94 -3.90 -17.66
C ARG A 171 26.92 -2.56 -16.92
N LEU A 172 26.99 -2.62 -15.59
CA LEU A 172 27.33 -1.44 -14.80
C LEU A 172 28.71 -0.91 -15.26
N PRO A 173 28.89 0.41 -15.45
CA PRO A 173 30.18 0.98 -15.79
C PRO A 173 31.25 0.52 -14.80
N ARG A 174 32.41 0.10 -15.31
CA ARG A 174 33.57 -0.17 -14.45
C ARG A 174 34.24 1.17 -14.11
N GLY A 175 34.12 1.59 -12.85
CA GLY A 175 34.71 2.85 -12.36
C GLY A 175 33.76 3.62 -11.42
N PRO A 176 34.22 4.75 -10.87
CA PRO A 176 33.35 5.66 -10.12
C PRO A 176 32.31 6.29 -11.06
N LEU A 177 31.04 6.27 -10.65
CA LEU A 177 29.95 7.01 -11.29
C LEU A 177 29.94 8.48 -10.86
N VAL A 178 30.39 8.74 -9.63
CA VAL A 178 30.53 10.07 -9.06
C VAL A 178 31.92 10.16 -8.45
N GLU A 179 32.63 11.23 -8.79
CA GLU A 179 33.86 11.63 -8.11
C GLU A 179 33.78 13.14 -7.86
N LEU A 180 33.74 13.50 -6.57
CA LEU A 180 33.84 14.87 -6.10
C LEU A 180 35.13 14.99 -5.31
N ASP A 181 35.90 16.03 -5.58
CA ASP A 181 37.09 16.38 -4.82
C ASP A 181 36.99 17.84 -4.39
N SER A 182 37.10 18.09 -3.09
CA SER A 182 37.18 19.42 -2.50
C SER A 182 36.07 20.39 -2.95
N VAL A 183 34.85 19.90 -3.13
CA VAL A 183 33.72 20.69 -3.62
C VAL A 183 33.14 21.56 -2.51
N THR A 184 32.96 22.85 -2.79
CA THR A 184 32.28 23.80 -1.90
C THR A 184 31.16 24.51 -2.65
N VAL A 185 29.96 24.58 -2.06
CA VAL A 185 28.80 25.29 -2.60
C VAL A 185 28.33 26.34 -1.60
N GLY A 186 28.86 27.56 -1.76
CA GLY A 186 28.70 28.64 -0.78
C GLY A 186 29.07 28.17 0.63
N ASP A 187 28.36 28.67 1.64
CA ASP A 187 28.55 28.24 3.05
C ASP A 187 27.72 27.00 3.41
N ARG A 188 26.99 26.42 2.45
CA ARG A 188 25.94 25.41 2.71
C ARG A 188 26.42 23.97 2.58
N LEU A 189 27.49 23.73 1.82
CA LEU A 189 27.98 22.38 1.56
C LEU A 189 29.48 22.40 1.30
N ARG A 190 30.22 21.59 2.05
CA ARG A 190 31.64 21.30 1.84
C ARG A 190 31.83 19.79 1.78
N VAL A 191 32.34 19.28 0.66
CA VAL A 191 32.61 17.86 0.42
C VAL A 191 34.11 17.70 0.13
N PRO A 192 34.92 17.29 1.11
CA PRO A 192 36.36 17.10 0.93
C PRO A 192 36.68 16.04 -0.14
N GLY A 193 35.89 14.98 -0.21
CA GLY A 193 36.00 13.95 -1.22
C GLY A 193 34.82 13.00 -1.16
N LEU A 194 34.26 12.62 -2.31
CA LEU A 194 33.20 11.62 -2.42
C LEU A 194 33.40 10.81 -3.69
N ARG A 195 33.53 9.49 -3.55
CA ARG A 195 33.53 8.55 -4.66
C ARG A 195 32.37 7.58 -4.50
N VAL A 196 31.56 7.45 -5.55
CA VAL A 196 30.46 6.48 -5.60
C VAL A 196 30.67 5.57 -6.80
N ALA A 197 30.87 4.28 -6.55
CA ALA A 197 31.02 3.27 -7.60
C ALA A 197 29.66 2.77 -8.12
N ALA A 198 29.65 2.17 -9.30
CA ALA A 198 28.44 1.57 -9.84
C ALA A 198 27.92 0.43 -8.95
N GLY A 199 26.61 0.45 -8.67
CA GLY A 199 25.95 -0.50 -7.76
C GLY A 199 26.12 -0.18 -6.27
N GLN A 200 26.91 0.83 -5.90
CA GLN A 200 27.03 1.28 -4.52
C GLN A 200 25.77 2.02 -4.09
N ARG A 201 25.32 1.75 -2.86
CA ARG A 201 24.23 2.50 -2.21
C ARG A 201 24.83 3.53 -1.27
N LEU A 202 24.52 4.80 -1.49
CA LEU A 202 24.93 5.90 -0.64
C LEU A 202 23.72 6.41 0.14
N LEU A 203 23.82 6.42 1.47
CA LEU A 203 22.84 7.07 2.34
C LEU A 203 23.33 8.47 2.70
N VAL A 204 22.57 9.50 2.30
CA VAL A 204 22.84 10.90 2.69
C VAL A 204 21.98 11.26 3.89
N THR A 205 22.61 11.52 5.03
CA THR A 205 21.95 11.87 6.29
C THR A 205 22.60 13.10 6.93
N GLY A 206 21.89 13.77 7.82
CA GLY A 206 22.35 14.96 8.53
C GLY A 206 21.20 15.85 8.99
N PRO A 207 21.47 16.85 9.86
CA PRO A 207 20.46 17.77 10.36
C PRO A 207 19.87 18.65 9.26
N ASN A 208 18.76 19.32 9.57
CA ASN A 208 18.18 20.33 8.71
C ASN A 208 19.20 21.45 8.46
N GLY A 209 19.31 21.88 7.19
CA GLY A 209 20.31 22.88 6.78
C GLY A 209 21.71 22.34 6.47
N ALA A 210 22.02 21.06 6.71
CA ALA A 210 23.35 20.47 6.44
C ALA A 210 23.74 20.34 4.96
N GLY A 211 22.97 20.89 4.02
CA GLY A 211 23.30 20.85 2.58
C GLY A 211 22.88 19.58 1.83
N LYS A 212 22.06 18.69 2.41
CA LYS A 212 21.61 17.43 1.78
C LYS A 212 20.98 17.63 0.39
N SER A 213 20.00 18.52 0.29
CA SER A 213 19.34 18.83 -1.00
C SER A 213 20.30 19.49 -1.99
N THR A 214 21.26 20.28 -1.49
CA THR A 214 22.32 20.87 -2.31
C THR A 214 23.24 19.79 -2.88
N LEU A 215 23.63 18.79 -2.07
CA LEU A 215 24.41 17.64 -2.53
C LEU A 215 23.64 16.86 -3.61
N LEU A 216 22.35 16.61 -3.43
CA LEU A 216 21.56 15.90 -4.44
C LEU A 216 21.43 16.67 -5.74
N ARG A 217 21.21 18.00 -5.69
CA ARG A 217 21.19 18.85 -6.90
C ARG A 217 22.57 18.93 -7.57
N LEU A 218 23.64 18.93 -6.80
CA LEU A 218 25.01 18.83 -7.33
C LEU A 218 25.21 17.52 -8.09
N LEU A 219 24.81 16.39 -7.49
CA LEU A 219 24.91 15.06 -8.10
C LEU A 219 24.02 14.90 -9.35
N ALA A 220 22.88 15.60 -9.39
CA ALA A 220 21.98 15.64 -10.55
C ALA A 220 22.49 16.55 -11.68
N GLY A 221 23.45 17.44 -11.41
CA GLY A 221 23.93 18.45 -12.36
C GLY A 221 23.06 19.72 -12.43
N ASP A 222 22.10 19.89 -11.52
CA ASP A 222 21.16 21.02 -11.50
C ASP A 222 21.77 22.31 -10.96
N LEU A 223 22.87 22.20 -10.22
CA LEU A 223 23.64 23.36 -9.78
C LEU A 223 24.61 23.73 -10.91
N GLY A 224 24.28 24.80 -11.64
CA GLY A 224 25.14 25.40 -12.65
C GLY A 224 26.52 25.82 -12.11
N PRO A 225 27.38 26.47 -12.93
CA PRO A 225 28.83 26.58 -12.74
C PRO A 225 29.33 27.39 -11.52
N LEU A 226 28.46 27.71 -10.55
CA LEU A 226 28.83 28.29 -9.25
C LEU A 226 29.56 27.30 -8.32
N VAL A 227 29.86 26.10 -8.78
CA VAL A 227 30.75 25.15 -8.11
C VAL A 227 32.18 25.53 -8.45
N TRP A 228 32.91 26.12 -7.49
CA TRP A 228 34.36 26.30 -7.63
C TRP A 228 35.03 24.93 -7.57
N ILE A 229 35.22 24.32 -8.74
CA ILE A 229 36.07 23.15 -8.91
C ILE A 229 37.49 23.69 -9.13
N MET A 230 38.44 23.31 -8.27
CA MET A 230 39.84 23.76 -8.42
C MET A 230 40.39 23.38 -9.81
N PRO A 231 41.16 24.26 -10.49
CA PRO A 231 41.68 23.99 -11.82
C PRO A 231 42.83 22.97 -11.71
N GLY A 232 42.58 21.74 -12.15
CA GLY A 232 43.54 20.64 -12.14
C GLY A 232 42.89 19.25 -12.20
N SER A 233 41.62 19.14 -11.81
CA SER A 233 40.84 17.91 -11.87
C SER A 233 40.23 17.72 -13.25
N ARG A 234 40.72 16.72 -14.00
CA ARG A 234 40.01 16.16 -15.16
C ARG A 234 38.73 15.47 -14.66
N CYS A 235 37.62 16.20 -14.59
CA CYS A 235 36.31 15.56 -14.58
C CYS A 235 35.81 15.51 -16.02
N PRO A 236 35.57 14.31 -16.61
CA PRO A 236 34.46 14.20 -17.52
C PRO A 236 33.22 14.37 -16.63
N ALA A 237 32.74 15.59 -16.43
CA ALA A 237 31.38 15.81 -15.98
C ALA A 237 30.43 15.41 -17.12
N ARG A 238 30.44 14.14 -17.50
CA ARG A 238 29.26 13.48 -18.03
C ARG A 238 28.47 13.08 -16.80
N ALA A 239 27.63 13.99 -16.31
CA ALA A 239 26.38 13.57 -15.70
C ALA A 239 25.54 12.91 -16.82
N SER A 240 25.94 11.71 -17.24
CA SER A 240 25.05 10.84 -17.99
C SER A 240 24.11 10.26 -16.94
N ALA A 241 23.18 11.07 -16.47
CA ALA A 241 21.98 10.56 -15.88
C ALA A 241 21.28 9.77 -16.99
N ALA A 242 21.54 8.47 -17.09
CA ALA A 242 20.56 7.53 -17.62
C ALA A 242 19.41 7.44 -16.60
N LEU A 243 18.78 8.57 -16.30
CA LEU A 243 17.41 8.63 -15.87
C LEU A 243 16.63 8.73 -17.17
N SER A 244 16.52 7.60 -17.88
CA SER A 244 15.39 7.41 -18.77
C SER A 244 14.17 7.75 -17.94
N SER A 245 13.40 8.72 -18.40
CA SER A 245 12.20 9.19 -17.74
C SER A 245 11.43 7.98 -17.21
N VAL A 246 11.23 7.90 -15.90
CA VAL A 246 9.96 7.34 -15.43
C VAL A 246 8.95 8.36 -15.92
N ALA A 247 8.51 8.16 -17.17
CA ALA A 247 7.32 8.76 -17.69
C ALA A 247 6.26 8.39 -16.66
N ASN A 248 5.89 9.38 -15.86
CA ASN A 248 4.64 9.41 -15.17
C ASN A 248 3.62 9.20 -16.30
N ALA A 249 3.11 7.99 -16.46
CA ALA A 249 1.95 7.76 -17.29
C ALA A 249 0.80 8.41 -16.52
N PRO A 250 0.23 9.56 -16.94
CA PRO A 250 -1.13 9.82 -16.56
C PRO A 250 -1.94 8.65 -17.13
N HIS A 251 -2.71 7.98 -16.29
CA HIS A 251 -3.87 7.25 -16.77
C HIS A 251 -4.83 8.28 -17.40
N SER A 252 -4.53 8.71 -18.62
CA SER A 252 -5.48 9.38 -19.50
C SER A 252 -6.29 8.28 -20.16
N LEU A 253 -7.49 8.04 -19.62
CA LEU A 253 -8.58 7.43 -20.37
C LEU A 253 -8.69 8.14 -21.74
N PRO A 254 -8.84 7.41 -22.86
CA PRO A 254 -9.09 8.04 -24.14
C PRO A 254 -10.41 8.83 -24.07
N PRO A 255 -10.47 10.07 -24.59
CA PRO A 255 -11.74 10.77 -24.71
C PRO A 255 -12.67 9.98 -25.64
N PRO A 256 -13.98 9.93 -25.36
CA PRO A 256 -14.93 9.27 -26.26
C PRO A 256 -14.96 9.98 -27.62
N PRO A 257 -15.22 9.26 -28.72
CA PRO A 257 -15.34 9.88 -30.04
C PRO A 257 -16.48 10.90 -30.04
N CYS A 258 -16.17 12.13 -30.48
CA CYS A 258 -17.15 13.18 -30.74
C CYS A 258 -18.22 12.70 -31.71
N SER A 259 -19.39 12.31 -31.19
CA SER A 259 -20.60 12.20 -31.98
C SER A 259 -21.02 13.60 -32.43
N ARG A 260 -21.08 13.83 -33.75
CA ARG A 260 -21.78 14.95 -34.36
C ARG A 260 -23.25 14.92 -33.90
N THR A 261 -23.60 15.76 -32.94
CA THR A 261 -24.99 16.09 -32.67
C THR A 261 -25.40 17.22 -33.60
N HIS A 262 -26.21 16.87 -34.60
CA HIS A 262 -27.04 17.83 -35.32
C HIS A 262 -27.89 18.59 -34.28
N ARG A 263 -27.67 19.90 -34.14
CA ARG A 263 -28.64 20.80 -33.51
C ARG A 263 -29.81 20.96 -34.46
N THR A 264 -30.92 20.29 -34.16
CA THR A 264 -32.26 20.71 -34.59
C THR A 264 -32.68 21.90 -33.73
N PRO A 265 -33.23 23.00 -34.30
CA PRO A 265 -33.77 24.10 -33.52
C PRO A 265 -35.17 23.73 -32.99
N LEU A 266 -35.40 23.97 -31.70
CA LEU A 266 -36.74 23.99 -31.09
C LEU A 266 -37.35 25.39 -31.29
N PRO A 267 -38.69 25.52 -31.47
CA PRO A 267 -39.35 26.79 -31.69
C PRO A 267 -39.65 27.52 -30.37
N ASP A 268 -39.68 28.85 -30.43
CA ASP A 268 -40.06 29.75 -29.33
C ASP A 268 -41.53 29.54 -28.91
N PRO A 269 -41.84 29.61 -27.60
CA PRO A 269 -43.22 29.73 -27.15
C PRO A 269 -43.71 31.19 -27.22
N ALA A 270 -44.91 31.36 -27.74
CA ALA A 270 -45.75 32.55 -27.59
C ALA A 270 -46.39 32.62 -26.20
#